data_AF-A0A2T9Y416-F1
#
_entry.id   AF-A0A2T9Y416-F1
#
_cell.length_a   1.000
_cell.length_b   1.000
_cell.length_c   1.000
_cell.angle_alpha   90.00
_cell.angle_beta   90.00
_cell.angle_gamma   90.00
#
_symmetry.space_group_name_H-M   'P 1'
#
loop_
_entity.id
_entity.type
_entity.pdbx_description
1 polymer ?
#
loop_
_entity_poly.entity_id
_entity_poly.type
_entity_poly.pdbx_seq_one_letter_code
_entity_poly.pdbx_strand_id
1 'polypeptide(L)'
;MKNVEDKNKIIKNPPLPVKEDVHISTRIPITDLNVYPELIEALPSIEEDFFRTPLTEEERRDVIYLCPRTSAMVYSPPPLNDSALIVVKKIDSMLYGIQVALAQATRPIDYYVH
;
A
#
# COMPACT_ATOMS: atom_id res chain seq x y z
N MET A 1 65.37 29.47 -4.67
CA MET A 1 64.01 29.36 -4.08
C MET A 1 63.49 27.98 -4.44
N LYS A 2 63.00 27.22 -3.46
CA LYS A 2 62.73 25.78 -3.56
C LYS A 2 61.47 25.50 -4.41
N ASN A 3 61.56 24.50 -5.29
CA ASN A 3 60.43 23.83 -5.92
C ASN A 3 59.51 23.25 -4.83
N VAL A 4 58.20 23.49 -4.94
CA VAL A 4 57.17 22.75 -4.20
C VAL A 4 56.04 22.45 -5.18
N GLU A 5 56.30 21.46 -6.02
CA GLU A 5 55.23 20.65 -6.63
C GLU A 5 54.72 19.65 -5.57
N ASP A 6 53.54 19.08 -5.83
CA ASP A 6 52.88 18.02 -5.06
C ASP A 6 52.09 18.39 -3.81
N LYS A 7 50.85 18.89 -4.00
CA LYS A 7 49.77 18.68 -3.02
C LYS A 7 48.36 18.49 -3.59
N ASN A 8 48.20 17.83 -4.75
CA ASN A 8 46.86 17.39 -5.19
C ASN A 8 46.85 15.90 -5.55
N LYS A 9 47.11 15.05 -4.55
CA LYS A 9 46.82 13.62 -4.65
C LYS A 9 45.36 13.42 -4.31
N ILE A 10 44.51 13.42 -5.33
CA ILE A 10 43.10 13.00 -5.26
C ILE A 10 43.09 11.60 -4.64
N ILE A 11 42.62 11.50 -3.40
CA ILE A 11 42.36 10.20 -2.75
C ILE A 11 41.17 9.60 -3.50
N LYS A 12 41.47 8.81 -4.54
CA LYS A 12 40.48 7.90 -5.13
C LYS A 12 40.30 6.78 -4.12
N ASN A 13 39.23 6.83 -3.33
CA ASN A 13 38.81 5.66 -2.56
C ASN A 13 38.53 4.54 -3.58
N PRO A 14 39.19 3.37 -3.48
CA PRO A 14 38.86 2.26 -4.36
C PRO A 14 37.39 1.88 -4.16
N PRO A 15 36.66 1.46 -5.21
CA PRO A 15 35.30 0.96 -5.05
C PRO A 15 35.33 -0.19 -4.07
N LEU A 16 34.56 -0.08 -2.98
CA LEU A 16 34.37 -1.20 -2.07
C LEU A 16 33.83 -2.39 -2.89
N PRO A 17 34.40 -3.60 -2.77
CA PRO A 17 33.83 -4.75 -3.42
C PRO A 17 32.39 -4.88 -2.91
N VAL A 18 31.42 -4.82 -3.83
CA VAL A 18 30.02 -5.11 -3.55
C VAL A 18 29.99 -6.58 -3.14
N LYS A 19 30.12 -6.87 -1.85
CA LYS A 19 29.90 -8.20 -1.32
C LYS A 19 28.40 -8.41 -1.42
N GLU A 20 27.99 -9.19 -2.40
CA GLU A 20 26.63 -9.74 -2.44
C GLU A 20 26.41 -10.43 -1.09
N ASP A 21 25.56 -9.85 -0.26
CA ASP A 21 25.24 -10.38 1.06
C ASP A 21 24.57 -11.74 0.87
N VAL A 22 25.11 -12.77 1.53
CA VAL A 22 24.62 -14.16 1.47
C VAL A 22 23.13 -14.28 1.82
N HIS A 23 22.58 -13.31 2.55
CA HIS A 23 21.17 -13.28 2.94
C HIS A 23 20.29 -12.40 2.05
N ILE A 24 20.86 -11.69 1.06
CA ILE A 24 20.11 -10.88 0.10
C ILE A 24 19.94 -11.68 -1.19
N SER A 25 18.73 -12.23 -1.38
CA SER A 25 18.32 -12.78 -2.68
C SER A 25 17.57 -11.71 -3.46
N THR A 26 18.01 -11.44 -4.69
CA THR A 26 17.24 -10.64 -5.64
C THR A 26 15.91 -11.35 -5.90
N ARG A 27 14.79 -10.63 -5.77
CA ARG A 27 13.47 -11.17 -6.13
C ARG A 27 13.40 -11.37 -7.65
N ILE A 28 12.66 -12.39 -8.09
CA ILE A 28 12.36 -12.60 -9.51
C ILE A 28 11.64 -11.33 -10.01
N PRO A 29 12.01 -10.78 -11.18
CA PRO A 29 11.29 -9.66 -11.76
C PRO A 29 9.81 -10.03 -11.93
N ILE A 30 8.93 -9.12 -11.52
CA ILE A 30 7.49 -9.26 -11.76
C ILE A 30 7.32 -9.31 -13.28
N THR A 31 6.79 -10.43 -13.77
CA THR A 31 6.43 -10.58 -15.18
C THR A 31 4.95 -10.31 -15.27
N ASP A 32 4.57 -9.29 -16.03
CA ASP A 32 3.16 -9.00 -16.28
C ASP A 32 2.56 -10.11 -17.15
N LEU A 33 1.42 -10.66 -16.73
CA LEU A 33 0.67 -11.63 -17.52
C LEU A 33 -0.02 -10.88 -18.65
N ASN A 34 0.40 -11.13 -19.89
CA ASN A 34 -0.38 -10.70 -21.05
C ASN A 34 -1.64 -11.56 -21.14
N VAL A 35 -2.81 -10.93 -21.18
CA VAL A 35 -4.10 -11.64 -21.24
C VAL A 35 -4.25 -12.28 -22.62
N TYR A 36 -4.65 -13.55 -22.66
CA TYR A 36 -4.90 -14.27 -23.91
C TYR A 36 -6.08 -13.64 -24.66
N PRO A 37 -6.02 -13.49 -26.00
CA PRO A 37 -7.13 -12.90 -26.77
C PRO A 37 -8.43 -13.72 -26.62
N GLU A 38 -8.33 -15.04 -26.50
CA GLU A 38 -9.48 -15.93 -26.25
C GLU A 38 -10.15 -15.65 -24.90
N LEU A 39 -9.37 -15.22 -23.91
CA LEU A 39 -9.87 -14.89 -22.58
C LEU A 39 -10.59 -13.53 -22.58
N ILE A 40 -10.10 -12.56 -23.36
CA ILE A 40 -10.79 -11.28 -23.57
C ILE A 40 -12.10 -11.50 -24.33
N GLU A 41 -12.10 -12.38 -25.33
CA GLU A 41 -13.32 -12.71 -26.08
C GLU A 41 -14.37 -13.40 -25.19
N ALA A 42 -13.95 -14.35 -24.35
CA ALA A 42 -14.84 -15.06 -23.44
C ALA A 42 -15.32 -14.18 -22.26
N LEU A 43 -14.47 -13.27 -21.79
CA LEU A 43 -14.73 -12.39 -20.66
C LEU A 43 -14.22 -10.96 -20.95
N PRO A 44 -15.01 -10.15 -21.70
CA PRO A 44 -14.60 -8.79 -22.07
C PRO A 44 -14.30 -7.88 -20.87
N SER A 45 -14.96 -8.13 -19.74
CA SER A 45 -14.77 -7.40 -18.49
C SER A 45 -13.48 -7.75 -17.74
N ILE A 46 -12.61 -8.61 -18.27
CA ILE A 46 -11.33 -8.96 -17.62
C ILE A 46 -10.30 -7.83 -17.71
N GLU A 47 -10.42 -6.97 -18.72
CA GLU A 47 -9.61 -5.76 -18.85
C GLU A 47 -10.05 -4.68 -17.85
N GLU A 48 -11.32 -4.73 -17.42
CA GLU A 48 -11.84 -3.90 -16.35
C GLU A 48 -11.30 -4.43 -15.02
N ASP A 49 -10.43 -3.66 -14.36
CA ASP A 49 -9.84 -4.04 -13.08
C ASP A 49 -10.91 -3.98 -11.97
N PHE A 50 -11.71 -5.05 -11.89
CA PHE A 50 -12.80 -5.26 -10.94
C PHE A 50 -12.38 -5.06 -9.48
N PHE A 51 -11.09 -5.24 -9.18
CA PHE A 51 -10.55 -5.06 -7.84
C PHE A 51 -10.09 -3.63 -7.56
N ARG A 52 -9.90 -2.78 -8.59
CA ARG A 52 -9.53 -1.37 -8.43
C ARG A 52 -10.72 -0.44 -8.39
N THR A 53 -11.83 -0.81 -9.02
CA THR A 53 -13.08 -0.06 -8.94
C THR A 53 -13.88 -0.54 -7.74
N PRO A 54 -13.82 0.16 -6.58
CA PRO A 54 -14.67 -0.21 -5.46
C PRO A 54 -16.13 -0.09 -5.90
N LEU A 55 -16.93 -1.11 -5.60
CA LEU A 55 -18.38 -1.06 -5.76
C LEU A 55 -18.94 0.13 -4.97
N THR A 56 -19.92 0.82 -5.54
CA THR A 56 -20.72 1.81 -4.79
C THR A 56 -21.47 1.11 -3.66
N GLU A 57 -21.81 1.83 -2.58
CA GLU A 57 -22.53 1.21 -1.46
C GLU A 57 -23.93 0.68 -1.87
N GLU A 58 -24.53 1.25 -2.92
CA GLU A 58 -25.75 0.73 -3.55
C GLU A 58 -25.50 -0.64 -4.20
N GLU A 59 -24.52 -0.74 -5.10
CA GLU A 59 -24.18 -2.01 -5.78
C GLU A 59 -23.73 -3.07 -4.79
N ARG A 60 -22.98 -2.67 -3.76
CA ARG A 60 -22.51 -3.57 -2.71
C ARG A 60 -23.68 -4.14 -1.90
N ARG A 61 -24.69 -3.32 -1.60
CA ARG A 61 -25.93 -3.79 -0.95
C ARG A 61 -26.69 -4.76 -1.84
N ASP A 62 -26.84 -4.44 -3.12
CA ASP A 62 -27.57 -5.28 -4.07
C ASP A 62 -26.94 -6.67 -4.22
N VAL A 63 -25.61 -6.74 -4.39
CA VAL A 63 -24.89 -8.03 -4.47
C VAL A 63 -25.05 -8.85 -3.19
N ILE A 64 -25.01 -8.21 -2.01
CA ILE A 64 -25.24 -8.88 -0.72
C ILE A 64 -26.67 -9.44 -0.65
N TYR A 65 -27.68 -8.68 -1.07
CA TYR A 65 -29.07 -9.12 -1.06
C TYR A 65 -29.39 -10.19 -2.12
N LEU A 66 -28.69 -10.19 -3.25
CA LEU A 66 -28.84 -11.22 -4.30
C LEU A 66 -28.27 -12.58 -3.88
N CYS A 67 -27.36 -12.62 -2.91
CA CYS A 67 -26.82 -13.89 -2.42
C CYS A 67 -27.95 -14.71 -1.74
N PRO A 68 -28.21 -15.96 -2.18
CA PRO A 68 -29.27 -16.80 -1.62
C PRO A 68 -29.18 -16.99 -0.10
N ARG A 69 -27.96 -16.92 0.43
CA ARG A 69 -27.68 -17.02 1.87
C ARG A 69 -28.25 -15.85 2.66
N THR A 70 -28.23 -14.65 2.09
CA THR A 70 -28.70 -13.42 2.73
C THR A 70 -30.16 -13.15 2.40
N SER A 71 -30.62 -13.47 1.18
CA SER A 71 -32.02 -13.28 0.80
C SER A 71 -33.00 -14.15 1.58
N ALA A 72 -32.58 -15.37 1.98
CA ALA A 72 -33.37 -16.25 2.84
C ALA A 72 -33.34 -15.85 4.32
N MET A 73 -32.41 -14.97 4.72
CA MET A 73 -32.22 -14.57 6.09
C MET A 73 -33.06 -13.31 6.37
N VAL A 74 -34.24 -13.47 6.96
CA VAL A 74 -35.04 -12.35 7.47
C VAL A 74 -34.34 -11.77 8.70
N TYR A 75 -33.35 -10.91 8.45
CA TYR A 75 -32.57 -10.27 9.49
C TYR A 75 -33.18 -8.91 9.85
N SER A 76 -33.62 -8.77 11.10
CA SER A 76 -33.92 -7.47 11.69
C SER A 76 -32.70 -7.04 12.52
N PRO A 77 -31.82 -6.17 11.98
CA PRO A 77 -30.69 -5.69 12.77
C PRO A 77 -31.22 -4.94 14.00
N PRO A 78 -30.55 -5.09 15.16
CA PRO A 78 -30.88 -4.28 16.32
C PRO A 78 -30.73 -2.78 15.99
N PRO A 79 -31.56 -1.91 16.59
CA PRO A 79 -31.49 -0.48 16.35
C PRO A 79 -30.08 0.03 16.67
N LEU A 80 -29.47 0.70 15.70
CA LEU A 80 -28.17 1.34 15.86
C LEU A 80 -28.29 2.47 16.88
N ASN A 81 -27.39 2.50 17.86
CA ASN A 81 -27.32 3.62 18.78
C ASN A 81 -26.60 4.79 18.10
N ASP A 82 -27.36 5.71 17.51
CA ASP A 82 -26.84 6.90 16.82
C ASP A 82 -25.95 7.76 17.74
N SER A 83 -26.25 7.80 19.04
CA SER A 83 -25.44 8.51 20.02
C SER A 83 -24.06 7.87 20.19
N ALA A 84 -24.00 6.52 20.25
CA ALA A 84 -22.73 5.81 20.29
C ALA A 84 -21.93 6.00 19.00
N LEU A 85 -22.59 6.02 17.84
CA LEU A 85 -21.93 6.22 16.56
C LEU A 85 -21.24 7.59 16.44
N ILE A 86 -21.87 8.66 16.94
CA ILE A 86 -21.27 10.01 16.95
C ILE A 86 -20.02 10.04 17.84
N VAL A 87 -20.09 9.44 19.03
CA VAL A 87 -18.96 9.38 19.97
C VAL A 87 -17.81 8.55 19.39
N VAL A 88 -18.11 7.39 18.81
CA VAL A 88 -17.12 6.49 18.18
C VAL A 88 -16.41 7.20 17.03
N LYS A 89 -17.15 7.83 16.11
CA LYS A 89 -16.57 8.59 14.98
C LYS A 89 -15.62 9.70 15.44
N LYS A 90 -15.95 10.38 16.54
CA LYS A 90 -15.09 11.43 17.12
C LYS A 90 -13.80 10.86 17.69
N ILE A 91 -13.89 9.74 18.40
CA ILE A 91 -12.72 9.06 18.98
C ILE A 91 -11.82 8.52 17.85
N ASP A 92 -12.39 7.92 16.81
CA ASP A 92 -11.64 7.40 15.67
C ASP A 92 -10.88 8.51 14.92
N SER A 93 -11.54 9.64 14.66
CA SER A 93 -10.91 10.81 14.04
C SER A 93 -9.78 11.37 14.90
N MET A 94 -9.97 11.43 16.21
CA MET A 94 -8.94 11.86 17.15
C MET A 94 -7.75 10.90 17.19
N LEU A 95 -8.00 9.59 17.20
CA LEU A 95 -6.96 8.56 17.17
C LEU A 95 -6.15 8.62 15.86
N TYR A 96 -6.84 8.78 14.72
CA TYR A 96 -6.20 8.98 13.42
C TYR A 96 -5.30 10.23 13.43
N GLY A 97 -5.78 11.35 13.99
CA GLY A 97 -4.99 12.56 14.17
C GLY A 97 -3.72 12.35 15.01
N ILE A 98 -3.82 11.59 16.10
CA ILE A 98 -2.67 11.21 16.94
C ILE A 98 -1.67 10.36 16.14
N GLN A 99 -2.14 9.36 15.39
CA GLN A 99 -1.29 8.51 14.57
C GLN A 99 -0.52 9.32 13.53
N VAL A 100 -1.21 10.24 12.84
CA VAL A 100 -0.58 11.14 11.86
C VAL A 100 0.46 12.04 12.54
N ALA A 101 0.14 12.63 13.68
CA ALA A 101 1.07 13.49 14.41
C ALA A 101 2.33 12.75 14.85
N LEU A 102 2.17 11.52 15.37
CA LEU A 102 3.29 10.65 15.73
C LEU A 102 4.15 10.30 14.51
N ALA A 103 3.52 9.90 13.41
CA ALA A 103 4.24 9.58 12.17
C ALA A 103 5.05 10.78 11.65
N GLN A 104 4.50 11.99 11.72
CA GLN A 104 5.23 13.20 11.32
C GLN A 104 6.38 13.54 12.28
N ALA A 105 6.18 13.34 13.58
CA ALA A 105 7.21 13.59 14.59
C ALA A 105 8.38 12.62 14.50
N THR A 106 8.14 11.37 14.08
CA THR A 106 9.18 10.34 13.97
C THR A 106 9.85 10.29 12.60
N ARG A 107 9.23 10.85 11.55
CA ARG A 107 9.79 10.89 10.18
C ARG A 107 11.21 11.47 10.08
N PRO A 108 11.60 12.52 10.83
CA PRO A 108 12.97 13.02 10.82
C PRO A 108 14.02 12.02 11.32
N ILE A 109 13.62 11.07 12.17
CA ILE A 109 14.50 10.04 12.75
C ILE A 109 14.98 9.07 11.66
N ASP A 110 14.12 8.78 10.67
CA ASP A 110 14.44 7.89 9.56
C ASP A 110 15.62 8.40 8.70
N TYR A 111 15.89 9.72 8.70
CA TYR A 111 17.02 10.31 7.98
C TYR A 111 18.37 10.13 8.67
N TYR A 112 18.41 9.68 9.93
CA TYR A 112 19.66 9.46 10.68
C TYR A 112 20.15 8.00 10.63
N VAL A 113 19.41 7.10 9.98
CA VAL A 113 19.70 5.65 9.90
C VAL A 113 20.33 5.24 8.54
N HIS A 114 20.63 6.20 7.66
CA HIS A 114 21.34 6.01 6.38
C HIS A 114 22.56 6.93 6.28
#